data_AF-A0A7Y2JRB3-F1
#
_entry.id   AF-A0A7Y2JRB3-F1
#
_cell.length_a   1.000
_cell.length_b   1.000
_cell.length_c   1.000
_cell.angle_alpha   90.00
_cell.angle_beta   90.00
_cell.angle_gamma   90.00
#
_symmetry.space_group_name_H-M   'P 1'
#
loop_
_entity.id
_entity.type
_entity.pdbx_description
1 polymer ?
#
loop_
_entity_poly.entity_id
_entity_poly.type
_entity_poly.pdbx_seq_one_letter_code
_entity_poly.pdbx_strand_id
1 'polypeptide(L)'
;MNVRILAVLCLGPGGLLGCRADAARDTAGGGPAVIELTIFLSDEQGIIDGDCAAVASEVRTIPALPADQLPEAAIREVLRDVIPSSGLHSTGTLPLLDYFNGVSIQNGTAILRFDGGALEYLNNAACAQIAVKSPMERTLLEFPDVQRIEYEIDGQIFDEWDA
;
A
#
# COMPACT_ATOMS: atom_id res chain seq x y z
N MET A 1 -1.01 -4.60 -19.36
CA MET A 1 0.14 -5.46 -19.06
C MET A 1 -0.33 -6.91 -19.02
N ASN A 2 0.38 -7.79 -19.72
CA ASN A 2 0.00 -9.19 -19.95
C ASN A 2 0.42 -10.08 -18.79
N VAL A 3 -0.53 -10.73 -18.13
CA VAL A 3 -0.26 -11.85 -17.22
C VAL A 3 0.14 -13.06 -18.06
N ARG A 4 1.38 -13.53 -17.95
CA ARG A 4 1.82 -14.80 -18.57
C ARG A 4 1.71 -15.94 -17.57
N ILE A 5 0.64 -16.72 -17.66
CA ILE A 5 0.56 -18.05 -17.04
C ILE A 5 1.17 -19.04 -18.03
N LEU A 6 2.33 -19.62 -17.68
CA LEU A 6 2.97 -20.67 -18.47
C LEU A 6 2.23 -22.00 -18.21
N ALA A 7 1.19 -22.28 -18.99
CA ALA A 7 0.59 -23.61 -19.03
C ALA A 7 1.48 -24.52 -19.88
N VAL A 8 2.19 -25.47 -19.25
CA VAL A 8 2.92 -26.52 -19.95
C VAL A 8 1.90 -27.48 -20.55
N LEU A 9 1.58 -27.27 -21.83
CA LEU A 9 0.83 -28.22 -22.66
C LEU A 9 1.78 -29.33 -23.13
N CYS A 10 1.61 -30.54 -22.62
CA CYS A 10 2.13 -31.74 -23.26
C CYS A 10 1.16 -32.18 -24.36
N LEU A 11 1.43 -31.79 -25.60
CA LEU A 11 0.82 -32.35 -26.82
C LEU A 11 1.89 -33.11 -27.61
N GLY A 12 1.72 -34.42 -27.75
CA GLY A 12 2.55 -35.27 -28.59
C GLY A 12 1.89 -36.63 -28.83
N PRO A 13 1.65 -37.06 -30.08
CA PRO A 13 1.04 -38.34 -30.42
C PRO A 13 2.15 -39.38 -30.65
N GLY A 14 2.13 -40.47 -29.88
CA GLY A 14 3.04 -41.60 -30.10
C GLY A 14 3.47 -42.22 -28.78
N GLY A 15 2.84 -43.34 -28.42
CA GLY A 15 3.06 -44.01 -27.16
C GLY A 15 4.47 -44.57 -26.98
N LEU A 16 5.00 -44.47 -25.77
CA LEU A 16 5.42 -45.59 -24.93
C LEU A 16 5.84 -45.04 -23.55
N LEU A 17 5.54 -45.83 -22.53
CA LEU A 17 5.63 -45.54 -21.09
C LEU A 17 6.88 -44.75 -20.68
N GLY A 18 6.66 -43.72 -19.85
CA GLY A 18 7.73 -43.14 -19.04
C GLY A 18 7.47 -41.71 -18.57
N CYS A 19 6.36 -41.41 -17.89
CA CYS A 19 6.32 -40.25 -17.01
C CYS A 19 7.24 -40.57 -15.82
N ARG A 20 8.55 -40.33 -15.97
CA ARG A 20 9.43 -40.18 -14.81
C ARG A 20 9.00 -38.89 -14.12
N ALA A 21 8.32 -39.05 -13.00
CA ALA A 21 8.28 -38.05 -11.95
C ALA A 21 9.74 -37.80 -11.54
N ASP A 22 10.36 -36.78 -12.14
CA ASP A 22 11.56 -36.20 -11.56
C ASP A 22 11.12 -35.54 -10.27
N ALA A 23 11.41 -36.27 -9.19
CA ALA A 23 11.20 -35.88 -7.84
C ALA A 23 11.77 -34.47 -7.62
N ALA A 24 10.90 -33.61 -7.10
CA ALA A 24 11.20 -32.65 -6.05
C ALA A 24 12.69 -32.56 -5.69
N ARG A 25 13.41 -31.64 -6.35
CA ARG A 25 14.49 -30.95 -5.66
C ARG A 25 13.87 -29.77 -4.92
N ASP A 26 13.37 -30.17 -3.76
CA ASP A 26 13.20 -29.38 -2.57
C ASP A 26 14.51 -28.63 -2.29
N THR A 27 14.69 -27.44 -2.88
CA THR A 27 15.66 -26.48 -2.36
C THR A 27 15.01 -25.83 -1.16
N ALA A 28 15.33 -26.40 -0.01
CA ALA A 28 15.22 -25.81 1.30
C ALA A 28 15.52 -24.30 1.25
N GLY A 29 14.46 -23.53 1.42
CA GLY A 29 14.46 -22.08 1.61
C GLY A 29 13.19 -21.74 2.37
N GLY A 30 13.03 -22.31 3.57
CA GLY A 30 11.86 -22.17 4.45
C GLY A 30 11.74 -20.77 5.05
N GLY A 31 11.82 -19.74 4.22
CA GLY A 31 11.33 -18.41 4.55
C GLY A 31 9.83 -18.33 4.29
N PRO A 32 9.11 -17.41 4.95
CA PRO A 32 7.73 -17.12 4.57
C PRO A 32 7.68 -16.74 3.09
N ALA A 33 6.66 -17.21 2.37
CA ALA A 33 6.42 -16.75 1.00
C ALA A 33 6.31 -15.22 1.01
N VAL A 34 6.93 -14.57 0.03
CA VAL A 34 6.92 -13.11 -0.12
C VAL A 34 6.34 -12.72 -1.47
N ILE A 35 5.81 -11.50 -1.53
CA ILE A 35 5.35 -10.86 -2.76
C ILE A 35 5.99 -9.47 -2.88
N GLU A 36 6.05 -8.97 -4.11
CA GLU A 36 6.42 -7.59 -4.40
C GLU A 36 5.15 -6.74 -4.47
N LEU A 37 5.18 -5.60 -3.79
CA LEU A 37 4.11 -4.63 -3.76
C LEU A 37 4.67 -3.27 -4.15
N THR A 38 4.05 -2.61 -5.12
CA THR A 38 4.35 -1.21 -5.42
C THR A 38 3.62 -0.33 -4.43
N ILE A 39 4.37 0.51 -3.71
CA ILE A 39 3.86 1.59 -2.88
C ILE A 39 4.34 2.93 -3.44
N PHE A 40 3.74 4.02 -2.99
CA PHE A 40 4.17 5.37 -3.32
C PHE A 40 4.56 6.09 -2.04
N LEU A 41 5.71 6.77 -2.08
CA LEU A 41 6.23 7.60 -1.01
C LEU A 41 6.35 9.05 -1.49
N SER A 42 6.35 10.00 -0.56
CA SER A 42 6.54 11.42 -0.89
C SER A 42 7.87 11.64 -1.61
N ASP A 43 7.84 12.35 -2.73
CA ASP A 43 9.05 12.77 -3.45
C ASP A 43 9.50 14.14 -2.92
N GLU A 44 10.49 14.13 -2.03
CA GLU A 44 11.01 15.35 -1.40
C GLU A 44 11.44 16.40 -2.43
N GLN A 45 12.05 15.99 -3.55
CA GLN A 45 12.52 16.94 -4.55
C GLN A 45 11.34 17.58 -5.28
N GLY A 46 10.34 16.78 -5.68
CA GLY A 46 9.12 17.30 -6.29
C GLY A 46 8.37 18.26 -5.35
N ILE A 47 8.33 17.97 -4.05
CA ILE A 47 7.75 18.85 -3.03
C ILE A 47 8.53 20.15 -2.91
N ILE A 48 9.87 20.10 -2.88
CA ILE A 48 10.74 21.30 -2.87
C ILE A 48 10.53 22.15 -4.13
N ASP A 49 10.28 21.51 -5.26
CA ASP A 49 9.99 22.16 -6.54
C ASP A 49 8.56 22.73 -6.64
N GLY A 50 7.75 22.55 -5.58
CA GLY A 50 6.43 23.15 -5.42
C GLY A 50 5.25 22.21 -5.73
N ASP A 51 5.49 20.93 -6.03
CA ASP A 51 4.45 19.93 -6.18
C ASP A 51 4.24 19.17 -4.87
N CYS A 52 3.32 19.67 -4.04
CA CYS A 52 2.97 19.06 -2.75
C CYS A 52 2.45 17.61 -2.87
N ALA A 53 1.98 17.20 -4.05
CA ALA A 53 1.46 15.87 -4.32
C ALA A 53 2.50 14.94 -4.96
N ALA A 54 3.75 15.40 -5.10
CA ALA A 54 4.80 14.62 -5.73
C ALA A 54 5.06 13.34 -4.96
N VAL A 55 5.04 12.23 -5.69
CA VAL A 55 5.27 10.89 -5.15
C VAL A 55 6.17 10.07 -6.06
N ALA A 56 7.01 9.23 -5.47
CA ALA A 56 7.83 8.25 -6.16
C ALA A 56 7.34 6.84 -5.83
N SER A 57 7.29 5.98 -6.83
CA SER A 57 6.96 4.57 -6.64
C SER A 57 8.16 3.82 -6.06
N GLU A 58 7.91 2.95 -5.10
CA GLU A 58 8.89 2.03 -4.55
C GLU A 58 8.31 0.60 -4.50
N VAL A 59 9.16 -0.40 -4.73
CA VAL A 59 8.78 -1.81 -4.59
C VAL A 59 9.20 -2.29 -3.21
N ARG A 60 8.22 -2.72 -2.40
CA ARG A 60 8.42 -3.36 -1.10
C ARG A 60 8.19 -4.86 -1.22
N THR A 61 9.05 -5.64 -0.57
CA THR A 61 8.85 -7.08 -0.42
C THR A 61 8.19 -7.34 0.92
N ILE A 62 6.96 -7.84 0.89
CA ILE A 62 6.18 -8.16 2.10
C ILE A 62 5.82 -9.65 2.14
N PRO A 63 5.47 -10.21 3.32
CA PRO A 63 4.90 -11.54 3.39
C PRO A 63 3.68 -11.68 2.45
N ALA A 64 3.54 -12.86 1.85
CA ALA A 64 2.38 -13.17 1.03
C ALA A 64 1.12 -13.18 1.91
N LEU A 65 0.14 -12.34 1.55
CA LEU A 65 -1.13 -12.22 2.25
C LEU A 65 -2.29 -12.50 1.29
N PRO A 66 -3.48 -12.85 1.81
CA PRO A 66 -4.72 -12.82 1.05
C PRO A 66 -4.95 -11.47 0.36
N ALA A 67 -5.53 -11.46 -0.83
CA ALA A 67 -5.70 -10.26 -1.65
C ALA A 67 -6.47 -9.14 -0.93
N ASP A 68 -7.44 -9.50 -0.09
CA ASP A 68 -8.24 -8.60 0.74
C ASP A 68 -7.44 -7.91 1.86
N GLN A 69 -6.28 -8.44 2.23
CA GLN A 69 -5.40 -7.88 3.27
C GLN A 69 -4.27 -7.02 2.69
N LEU A 70 -4.03 -7.08 1.37
CA LEU A 70 -2.96 -6.35 0.71
C LEU A 70 -3.11 -4.82 0.78
N PRO A 71 -4.31 -4.22 0.63
CA PRO A 71 -4.47 -2.76 0.73
C PRO A 71 -4.04 -2.22 2.10
N GLU A 72 -4.41 -2.91 3.18
CA GLU A 72 -3.99 -2.50 4.51
C GLU A 72 -2.48 -2.67 4.70
N ALA A 73 -1.91 -3.79 4.27
CA ALA A 73 -0.46 -4.01 4.33
C ALA A 73 0.30 -2.92 3.56
N ALA A 74 -0.19 -2.52 2.39
CA ALA A 74 0.38 -1.43 1.58
C ALA A 74 0.42 -0.11 2.33
N ILE A 75 -0.71 0.29 2.93
CA ILE A 75 -0.78 1.53 3.71
C ILE A 75 0.14 1.48 4.93
N ARG A 76 0.25 0.33 5.60
CA ARG A 76 1.20 0.20 6.71
C ARG A 76 2.63 0.43 6.27
N GLU A 77 3.03 -0.07 5.09
CA GLU A 77 4.37 0.20 4.54
C GLU A 77 4.56 1.68 4.19
N VAL A 78 3.57 2.34 3.58
CA VAL A 78 3.61 3.80 3.34
C VAL A 78 3.80 4.56 4.66
N LEU A 79 2.99 4.23 5.68
CA LEU A 79 2.98 4.93 6.96
C LEU A 79 4.23 4.70 7.82
N ARG A 80 5.05 3.67 7.54
CA ARG A 80 6.38 3.52 8.16
C ARG A 80 7.34 4.61 7.71
N ASP A 81 7.21 5.03 6.45
CA ASP A 81 8.07 6.00 5.80
C ASP A 81 7.47 7.42 5.81
N VAL A 82 6.23 7.57 6.30
CA VAL A 82 5.72 8.85 6.80
C VAL A 82 6.49 9.19 8.07
N ILE A 83 7.73 9.63 7.87
CA ILE A 83 8.48 10.32 8.89
C ILE A 83 7.70 11.62 9.16
N PRO A 84 7.65 12.10 10.41
CA PRO A 84 7.34 13.48 10.71
C PRO A 84 8.37 14.43 10.07
N SER A 85 8.41 14.49 8.74
CA SER A 85 9.29 15.34 7.97
C SER A 85 8.77 16.77 8.10
N SER A 86 9.65 17.63 8.58
CA SER A 86 9.54 19.10 8.58
C SER A 86 8.63 19.76 9.63
N GLY A 87 8.92 19.56 10.92
CA GLY A 87 8.59 20.56 11.96
C GLY A 87 7.10 20.86 12.17
N LEU A 88 6.21 20.02 11.65
CA LEU A 88 4.76 20.17 11.62
C LEU A 88 4.05 19.55 12.83
N HIS A 89 4.81 18.89 13.71
CA HIS A 89 4.25 18.14 14.83
C HIS A 89 4.69 18.77 16.14
N SER A 90 3.77 18.81 17.08
CA SER A 90 4.06 19.23 18.44
C SER A 90 5.05 18.24 19.06
N THR A 91 5.90 18.71 19.98
CA THR A 91 6.72 17.78 20.78
C THR A 91 5.81 16.78 21.49
N GLY A 92 5.90 15.49 21.14
CA GLY A 92 5.10 14.42 21.75
C GLY A 92 4.06 13.77 20.82
N THR A 93 3.91 14.21 19.57
CA THR A 93 3.04 13.54 18.59
C THR A 93 3.56 12.15 18.24
N LEU A 94 2.70 11.14 18.32
CA LEU A 94 3.00 9.77 17.89
C LEU A 94 3.08 9.68 16.36
N PRO A 95 3.89 8.76 15.80
CA PRO A 95 3.88 8.47 14.36
C PRO A 95 2.45 8.27 13.83
N LEU A 96 2.16 8.73 12.60
CA LEU A 96 0.84 8.57 12.00
C LEU A 96 0.38 7.09 11.94
N LEU A 97 1.33 6.16 11.76
CA LEU A 97 1.08 4.72 11.83
C LEU A 97 0.44 4.27 13.14
N ASP A 98 0.77 4.92 14.26
CA ASP A 98 0.27 4.55 15.59
C ASP A 98 -1.21 4.93 15.77
N TYR A 99 -1.71 5.88 14.98
CA TYR A 99 -3.13 6.24 14.94
C TYR A 99 -3.92 5.42 13.91
N PHE A 100 -3.27 4.56 13.12
CA PHE A 100 -3.91 3.87 12.00
C PHE A 100 -4.61 2.56 12.42
N ASN A 101 -5.92 2.53 12.23
CA ASN A 101 -6.81 1.43 12.62
C ASN A 101 -7.09 0.42 11.50
N GLY A 102 -6.70 0.72 10.26
CA GLY A 102 -6.79 -0.22 9.14
C GLY A 102 -7.53 0.34 7.92
N VAL A 103 -7.60 -0.46 6.86
CA VAL A 103 -8.34 -0.15 5.63
C VAL A 103 -9.56 -1.06 5.52
N SER A 104 -10.69 -0.52 5.06
CA SER A 104 -11.79 -1.33 4.54
C SER A 104 -12.12 -0.92 3.11
N ILE A 105 -12.51 -1.87 2.26
CA ILE A 105 -12.95 -1.58 0.90
C ILE A 105 -14.42 -1.94 0.76
N GLN A 106 -15.25 -0.96 0.42
CA GLN A 106 -16.70 -1.14 0.26
C GLN A 106 -17.17 -0.38 -0.99
N ASN A 107 -17.78 -1.10 -1.93
CA ASN A 107 -18.36 -0.52 -3.15
C ASN A 107 -17.39 0.42 -3.92
N GLY A 108 -16.14 0.00 -4.13
CA GLY A 108 -15.15 0.84 -4.82
C GLY A 108 -14.47 1.89 -3.92
N THR A 109 -14.78 1.92 -2.63
CA THR A 109 -14.33 2.96 -1.68
C THR A 109 -13.35 2.35 -0.70
N ALA A 110 -12.10 2.79 -0.72
CA ALA A 110 -11.18 2.50 0.37
C ALA A 110 -11.39 3.53 1.50
N ILE A 111 -11.75 3.05 2.68
CA ILE A 111 -11.91 3.86 3.89
C ILE A 111 -10.68 3.60 4.76
N LEU A 112 -9.82 4.61 4.90
CA LEU A 112 -8.71 4.57 5.85
C LEU A 112 -9.20 5.06 7.21
N ARG A 113 -9.01 4.25 8.24
CA ARG A 113 -9.51 4.53 9.58
C ARG A 113 -8.37 4.96 10.48
N PHE A 114 -8.56 6.08 11.18
CA PHE A 114 -7.61 6.60 12.14
C PHE A 114 -8.30 7.06 13.43
N ASP A 115 -7.53 7.14 14.50
CA ASP A 115 -7.91 7.87 15.72
C ASP A 115 -7.74 9.39 15.53
N GLY A 116 -8.42 10.18 16.35
CA GLY A 116 -8.41 11.65 16.30
C GLY A 116 -7.02 12.31 16.32
N GLY A 117 -6.02 11.65 16.90
CA GLY A 117 -4.62 12.14 16.90
C GLY A 117 -4.01 12.24 15.50
N ALA A 118 -4.55 11.52 14.50
CA ALA A 118 -4.11 11.62 13.11
C ALA A 118 -4.41 12.99 12.48
N LEU A 119 -5.35 13.77 13.03
CA LEU A 119 -5.69 15.10 12.51
C LEU A 119 -4.50 16.07 12.55
N GLU A 120 -3.53 15.88 13.45
CA GLU A 120 -2.30 16.68 13.45
C GLU A 120 -1.50 16.57 12.13
N TYR A 121 -1.68 15.45 11.42
CA TYR A 121 -1.09 15.19 10.11
C TYR A 121 -2.07 15.48 8.96
N LEU A 122 -3.30 15.00 9.11
CA LEU A 122 -4.28 14.94 8.02
C LEU A 122 -5.08 16.24 7.85
N ASN A 123 -5.15 17.09 8.87
CA ASN A 123 -5.83 18.37 8.85
C ASN A 123 -4.85 19.50 9.18
N ASN A 124 -4.01 19.85 8.22
CA ASN A 124 -2.92 20.81 8.37
C ASN A 124 -2.91 21.79 7.19
N ALA A 125 -1.91 22.68 7.11
CA ALA A 125 -1.71 23.53 5.96
C ALA A 125 -1.74 22.71 4.66
N ALA A 126 -2.41 23.24 3.63
CA ALA A 126 -2.74 22.50 2.41
C ALA A 126 -1.60 21.63 1.84
N CYS A 127 -0.39 22.19 1.72
CA CYS A 127 0.75 21.44 1.18
C CYS A 127 1.16 20.25 2.05
N ALA A 128 1.18 20.42 3.38
CA ALA A 128 1.52 19.36 4.32
C ALA A 128 0.43 18.27 4.33
N GLN A 129 -0.84 18.67 4.33
CA GLN A 129 -1.96 17.74 4.21
C GLN A 129 -1.86 16.92 2.91
N ILE A 130 -1.61 17.57 1.77
CA ILE A 130 -1.47 16.89 0.47
C ILE A 130 -0.27 15.93 0.49
N ALA A 131 0.88 16.38 0.98
CA ALA A 131 2.10 15.56 1.01
C ALA A 131 1.95 14.28 1.85
N VAL A 132 1.11 14.29 2.89
CA VAL A 132 0.78 13.10 3.68
C VAL A 132 -0.26 12.22 2.98
N LYS A 133 -1.30 12.82 2.40
CA LYS A 133 -2.43 12.08 1.79
C LYS A 133 -2.06 11.44 0.45
N SER A 134 -1.28 12.12 -0.41
CA SER A 134 -0.97 11.66 -1.76
C SER A 134 -0.27 10.29 -1.83
N PRO A 135 0.74 9.97 -0.99
CA PRO A 135 1.34 8.63 -0.93
C PRO A 135 0.33 7.51 -0.66
N MET A 136 -0.55 7.73 0.33
CA MET A 136 -1.60 6.76 0.69
C MET A 136 -2.61 6.61 -0.45
N GLU A 137 -3.07 7.73 -0.99
CA GLU A 137 -4.08 7.75 -2.04
C GLU A 137 -3.57 7.08 -3.31
N ARG A 138 -2.35 7.41 -3.72
CA ARG A 138 -1.73 6.83 -4.90
C ARG A 138 -1.50 5.33 -4.74
N THR A 139 -1.08 4.89 -3.56
CA THR A 139 -0.89 3.47 -3.26
C THR A 139 -2.20 2.68 -3.33
N LEU A 140 -3.28 3.21 -2.76
CA LEU A 140 -4.57 2.52 -2.78
C LEU A 140 -5.21 2.46 -4.17
N LEU A 141 -4.97 3.45 -5.02
CA LEU A 141 -5.47 3.49 -6.40
C LEU A 141 -4.81 2.46 -7.33
N GLU A 142 -3.73 1.80 -6.92
CA GLU A 142 -3.17 0.66 -7.66
C GLU A 142 -4.00 -0.63 -7.49
N PHE A 143 -4.88 -0.68 -6.48
CA PHE A 143 -5.76 -1.83 -6.28
C PHE A 143 -6.99 -1.71 -7.20
N PRO A 144 -7.30 -2.75 -8.01
CA PRO A 144 -8.33 -2.65 -9.07
C PRO A 144 -9.74 -2.40 -8.54
N ASP A 145 -10.00 -2.78 -7.29
CA ASP A 145 -11.31 -2.61 -6.64
C ASP A 145 -11.44 -1.25 -5.92
N VAL A 146 -10.44 -0.37 -6.00
CA VAL A 146 -10.45 0.96 -5.39
C VAL A 146 -10.63 2.03 -6.46
N GLN A 147 -11.66 2.85 -6.32
CA GLN A 147 -12.02 3.95 -7.23
C GLN A 147 -12.02 5.30 -6.52
N ARG A 148 -12.31 5.30 -5.22
CA ARG A 148 -12.36 6.48 -4.37
C ARG A 148 -11.83 6.16 -2.98
N ILE A 149 -11.42 7.21 -2.28
CA ILE A 149 -10.75 7.12 -1.00
C ILE A 149 -11.44 8.08 -0.04
N GLU A 150 -11.76 7.57 1.15
CA GLU A 150 -12.37 8.32 2.24
C GLU A 150 -11.55 8.09 3.51
N TYR A 151 -11.61 9.05 4.42
CA TYR A 151 -10.94 8.99 5.71
C TYR A 151 -12.01 8.93 6.79
N GLU A 152 -11.83 8.01 7.73
CA GLU A 152 -12.65 7.89 8.92
C GLU A 152 -11.80 8.27 10.13
N ILE A 153 -12.26 9.24 10.91
CA ILE A 153 -11.63 9.69 12.15
C ILE A 153 -12.58 9.39 13.30
N ASP A 154 -12.13 8.64 14.30
CA ASP A 154 -12.93 8.26 15.48
C ASP A 154 -14.31 7.63 15.11
N GLY A 155 -14.33 6.82 14.04
CA GLY A 155 -15.54 6.12 13.58
C GLY A 155 -16.51 6.96 12.74
N GLN A 156 -16.12 8.17 12.33
CA GLN A 156 -16.92 9.05 11.46
C GLN A 156 -16.17 9.37 10.17
N ILE A 157 -16.86 9.28 9.03
CA ILE A 157 -16.31 9.77 7.76
C ILE A 157 -16.05 11.27 7.91
N PHE A 158 -14.81 11.66 7.61
CA PHE A 158 -14.31 13.01 7.79
C PHE A 158 -14.17 13.70 6.44
N ASP A 159 -15.00 14.72 6.20
CA ASP A 159 -15.06 15.50 4.97
C ASP A 159 -14.76 17.00 5.17
N GLU A 160 -14.67 17.46 6.42
CA GLU A 160 -14.35 18.84 6.80
C GLU A 160 -12.84 19.05 6.92
N TRP A 161 -12.18 19.38 5.81
CA TRP A 161 -10.73 19.65 5.78
C TRP A 161 -10.45 21.17 5.86
N ASP A 162 -9.58 21.60 6.79
CA ASP A 162 -9.21 23.00 7.08
C ASP A 162 -7.97 23.49 6.28
N ALA A 163 -7.67 22.83 5.16
CA ALA A 163 -6.54 23.13 4.27
C ALA A 163 -6.84 24.23 3.24
#